data_AF-A0A239RKZ7-F1
#
_entry.id   AF-A0A239RKZ7-F1
#
_cell.length_a   1.000
_cell.length_b   1.000
_cell.length_c   1.000
_cell.angle_alpha   90.00
_cell.angle_beta   90.00
_cell.angle_gamma   90.00
#
_symmetry.space_group_name_H-M   'P 1'
#
loop_
_entity.id
_entity.type
_entity.pdbx_description
1 polymer ?
#
loop_
_entity_poly.entity_id
_entity_poly.type
_entity_poly.pdbx_seq_one_letter_code
_entity_poly.pdbx_strand_id
1 'polypeptide(L)'
;MHNKLFLTAFILLVFASSCGRLSPALQETSRQEFEKAYSQYTRYNHIMDTTAVTAATRRQLTRLIRQPYGEVADMIDIFKVGYIAATRQYAAIVVGITGELFMMLADENLHLTTTDEDRYNRLSFEYHAYAKTGWWAGELWGEDAGEPPLDINIRKLEGNTLKTVYHLRNSALCFPHAWDAKSIEDLRQFIFWGPDNTLYLKCYRRKKATTKRIPYGDGMESDYSRYVYFKIKIEP
;
A
#
# COMPACT_ATOMS: atom_id res chain seq x y z
N MET A 1 -13.47 10.42 55.57
CA MET A 1 -14.10 10.29 54.23
C MET A 1 -13.21 10.88 53.12
N HIS A 2 -11.95 10.46 52.96
CA HIS A 2 -11.01 11.09 51.99
C HIS A 2 -10.28 10.10 51.05
N ASN A 3 -10.40 8.78 51.26
CA ASN A 3 -9.74 7.79 50.38
C ASN A 3 -10.58 7.33 49.18
N LYS A 4 -11.89 7.57 49.16
CA LYS A 4 -12.76 7.12 48.03
C LYS A 4 -12.73 8.08 46.83
N LEU A 5 -12.50 9.38 47.03
CA LEU A 5 -12.38 10.33 45.92
C LEU A 5 -11.07 10.15 45.13
N PHE A 6 -9.96 9.86 45.82
CA PHE A 6 -8.65 9.70 45.17
C PHE A 6 -8.59 8.48 44.26
N LEU A 7 -9.19 7.35 44.68
CA LEU A 7 -9.21 6.13 43.86
C LEU A 7 -10.09 6.28 42.62
N THR A 8 -11.17 7.06 42.71
CA THR A 8 -12.08 7.30 41.57
C THR A 8 -11.44 8.23 40.52
N ALA A 9 -10.70 9.26 40.97
CA ALA A 9 -9.93 10.13 40.07
C ALA A 9 -8.77 9.40 39.38
N PHE A 10 -8.10 8.47 40.07
CA PHE A 10 -7.02 7.67 39.48
C PHE A 10 -7.54 6.67 38.44
N ILE A 11 -8.69 6.05 38.70
CA ILE A 11 -9.35 5.15 37.72
C ILE A 11 -9.79 5.95 36.48
N LEU A 12 -10.35 7.15 36.64
CA LEU A 12 -10.71 8.01 35.50
C LEU A 12 -9.51 8.47 34.65
N LEU A 13 -8.33 8.67 35.25
CA LEU A 13 -7.08 9.00 34.54
C LEU A 13 -6.48 7.79 33.80
N VAL A 14 -6.61 6.58 34.35
CA VAL A 14 -6.18 5.34 33.70
C VAL A 14 -7.14 4.96 32.56
N PHE A 15 -8.43 5.29 32.64
CA PHE A 15 -9.37 5.08 31.52
C PHE A 15 -9.29 6.17 30.43
N ALA A 16 -8.90 7.41 30.76
CA ALA A 16 -8.68 8.47 29.76
C ALA A 16 -7.39 8.30 28.94
N SER A 17 -6.45 7.46 29.39
CA SER A 17 -5.27 7.06 28.62
C SER A 17 -5.53 5.87 27.68
N SER A 18 -6.73 5.28 27.71
CA SER A 18 -7.28 4.54 26.55
C SER A 18 -7.86 5.50 25.51
N CYS A 19 -7.13 6.57 25.23
CA CYS A 19 -7.41 7.47 24.13
C CYS A 19 -7.21 6.65 22.85
N GLY A 20 -8.30 6.39 22.12
CA GLY A 20 -8.30 5.58 20.91
C GLY A 20 -7.13 5.96 20.02
N ARG A 21 -6.44 4.95 19.45
CA ARG A 21 -5.32 5.16 18.53
C ARG A 21 -5.71 6.25 17.54
N LEU A 22 -5.14 7.44 17.70
CA LEU A 22 -5.25 8.50 16.70
C LEU A 22 -4.73 7.88 15.41
N SER A 23 -5.57 7.85 14.38
CA SER A 23 -5.12 7.43 13.06
C SER A 23 -3.91 8.30 12.69
N PRO A 24 -2.83 7.72 12.19
CA PRO A 24 -1.60 8.45 11.96
C PRO A 24 -1.88 9.59 10.98
N ALA A 25 -1.43 10.80 11.34
CA ALA A 25 -1.75 12.00 10.59
C ALA A 25 -0.95 12.04 9.28
N LEU A 26 -1.63 12.31 8.18
CA LEU A 26 -1.02 12.64 6.90
C LEU A 26 -0.44 14.05 6.97
N GLN A 27 0.89 14.18 6.88
CA GLN A 27 1.60 15.46 6.99
C GLN A 27 2.25 15.83 5.66
N GLU A 28 2.03 17.06 5.18
CA GLU A 28 2.76 17.56 4.02
C GLU A 28 4.26 17.67 4.32
N THR A 29 5.08 17.34 3.34
CA THR A 29 6.54 17.48 3.40
C THR A 29 7.05 18.19 2.14
N SER A 30 8.28 18.69 2.21
CA SER A 30 8.93 19.32 1.06
C SER A 30 9.39 18.27 0.05
N ARG A 31 9.44 18.66 -1.23
CA ARG A 31 10.05 17.84 -2.29
C ARG A 31 11.49 17.41 -1.93
N GLN A 32 12.28 18.31 -1.36
CA GLN A 32 13.68 18.04 -1.01
C GLN A 32 13.79 16.95 0.07
N GLU A 33 12.95 17.00 1.11
CA GLU A 33 12.91 15.97 2.15
C GLU A 33 12.46 14.62 1.56
N PHE A 34 11.42 14.63 0.73
CA PHE A 34 10.93 13.45 0.04
C PHE A 34 11.99 12.79 -0.85
N GLU A 35 12.65 13.56 -1.72
CA GLU A 35 13.68 13.05 -2.63
C GLU A 35 14.90 12.54 -1.86
N LYS A 36 15.28 13.22 -0.77
CA LYS A 36 16.32 12.74 0.15
C LYS A 36 15.94 11.38 0.75
N ALA A 37 14.71 11.21 1.24
CA ALA A 37 14.23 9.94 1.76
C ALA A 37 14.20 8.85 0.66
N TYR A 38 13.73 9.21 -0.54
CA TYR A 38 13.67 8.28 -1.67
C TYR A 38 15.05 7.79 -2.07
N SER A 39 16.09 8.62 -2.06
CA SER A 39 17.46 8.18 -2.38
C SER A 39 17.97 7.01 -1.51
N GLN A 40 17.33 6.76 -0.37
CA GLN A 40 17.67 5.71 0.58
C GLN A 40 16.56 4.64 0.72
N TYR A 41 15.53 4.64 -0.13
CA TYR A 41 14.34 3.80 0.05
C TYR A 41 14.66 2.30 0.14
N THR A 42 15.63 1.80 -0.63
CA THR A 42 16.07 0.38 -0.61
C THR A 42 16.68 -0.04 0.73
N ARG A 43 17.11 0.92 1.55
CA ARG A 43 17.55 0.64 2.93
C ARG A 43 16.39 0.16 3.80
N TYR A 44 15.19 0.69 3.56
CA TYR A 44 14.00 0.50 4.40
C TYR A 44 12.94 -0.42 3.79
N ASN A 45 12.95 -0.61 2.47
CA ASN A 45 11.97 -1.45 1.76
C ASN A 45 12.59 -2.78 1.34
N HIS A 46 11.77 -3.82 1.33
CA HIS A 46 12.08 -5.07 0.66
C HIS A 46 12.04 -4.86 -0.86
N ILE A 47 13.12 -5.27 -1.53
CA ILE A 47 13.23 -5.30 -2.98
C ILE A 47 13.35 -6.77 -3.38
N MET A 48 12.40 -7.26 -4.18
CA MET A 48 12.45 -8.63 -4.66
C MET A 48 13.64 -8.82 -5.62
N ASP A 49 14.38 -9.91 -5.44
CA ASP A 49 15.41 -10.36 -6.38
C ASP A 49 14.76 -11.21 -7.47
N THR A 50 14.72 -10.68 -8.70
CA THR A 50 14.10 -11.38 -9.84
C THR A 50 14.98 -12.50 -10.40
N THR A 51 16.27 -12.55 -10.05
CA THR A 51 17.22 -13.56 -10.50
C THR A 51 17.21 -14.81 -9.63
N ALA A 52 16.72 -14.70 -8.39
CA ALA A 52 16.64 -15.79 -7.43
C ALA A 52 15.46 -16.77 -7.65
N VAL A 53 14.66 -16.60 -8.72
CA VAL A 53 13.47 -17.43 -8.97
C VAL A 53 13.68 -18.31 -10.20
N THR A 54 13.60 -19.63 -10.01
CA THR A 54 13.73 -20.59 -11.11
C THR A 54 12.57 -20.49 -12.09
N ALA A 55 12.80 -20.94 -13.34
CA ALA A 55 11.73 -21.03 -14.34
C ALA A 55 10.58 -21.95 -13.89
N ALA A 56 10.88 -23.03 -13.14
CA ALA A 56 9.86 -23.94 -12.62
C ALA A 56 8.97 -23.26 -11.57
N THR A 57 9.59 -22.61 -10.58
CA THR A 57 8.89 -21.84 -9.55
C THR A 57 8.03 -20.73 -10.17
N ARG A 58 8.59 -20.00 -11.16
CA ARG A 58 7.86 -18.97 -11.89
C ARG A 58 6.59 -19.53 -12.57
N ARG A 59 6.66 -20.68 -13.23
CA ARG A 59 5.49 -21.34 -13.83
C ARG A 59 4.46 -21.76 -12.79
N GLN A 60 4.90 -22.30 -11.65
CA GLN A 60 4.01 -22.71 -10.58
C GLN A 60 3.28 -21.52 -9.95
N LEU A 61 4.00 -20.44 -9.64
CA LEU A 61 3.41 -19.18 -9.17
C LEU A 61 2.43 -18.61 -10.20
N THR A 62 2.78 -18.66 -11.49
CA THR A 62 1.89 -18.18 -12.55
C THR A 62 0.57 -18.92 -12.58
N ARG A 63 0.62 -20.25 -12.52
CA ARG A 63 -0.59 -21.08 -12.46
C ARG A 63 -1.40 -20.80 -11.19
N LEU A 64 -0.72 -20.72 -10.04
CA LEU A 64 -1.36 -20.46 -8.74
C LEU A 64 -2.10 -19.12 -8.71
N ILE A 65 -1.46 -18.06 -9.23
CA ILE A 65 -2.00 -16.70 -9.27
C ILE A 65 -3.17 -16.60 -10.25
N ARG A 66 -3.08 -17.26 -11.41
CA ARG A 66 -4.13 -17.23 -12.44
C ARG A 66 -5.35 -18.08 -12.10
N GLN A 67 -5.17 -19.18 -11.36
CA GLN A 67 -6.22 -20.16 -11.09
C GLN A 67 -7.53 -19.58 -10.53
N PRO A 68 -7.53 -18.63 -9.57
CA PRO A 68 -8.76 -18.05 -9.04
C PRO A 68 -9.58 -17.24 -10.05
N TYR A 69 -8.97 -16.82 -11.16
CA TYR A 69 -9.61 -15.98 -12.19
C TYR A 69 -10.40 -16.79 -13.23
N GLY A 70 -10.34 -18.13 -13.19
CA GLY A 70 -11.20 -18.99 -14.02
C GLY A 70 -11.10 -18.69 -15.52
N GLU A 71 -12.24 -18.41 -16.16
CA GLU A 71 -12.34 -18.18 -17.61
C GLU A 71 -11.57 -16.95 -18.11
N VAL A 72 -11.26 -15.99 -17.23
CA VAL A 72 -10.50 -14.78 -17.57
C VAL A 72 -9.03 -14.86 -17.13
N ALA A 73 -8.55 -16.04 -16.73
CA ALA A 73 -7.18 -16.26 -16.30
C ALA A 73 -6.12 -15.86 -17.33
N ASP A 74 -6.42 -15.98 -18.62
CA ASP A 74 -5.52 -15.60 -19.71
C ASP A 74 -5.38 -14.09 -19.89
N MET A 75 -6.27 -13.29 -19.27
CA MET A 75 -6.18 -11.82 -19.23
C MET A 75 -5.28 -11.32 -18.07
N ILE A 76 -4.83 -12.21 -17.19
CA ILE A 76 -3.98 -11.86 -16.05
C ILE A 76 -2.51 -12.08 -16.43
N ASP A 77 -1.74 -11.02 -16.53
CA ASP A 77 -0.31 -11.12 -16.83
C ASP A 77 0.56 -11.04 -15.58
N ILE A 78 1.70 -11.75 -15.59
CA ILE A 78 2.67 -11.66 -14.52
C ILE A 78 3.90 -10.93 -15.02
N PHE A 79 3.96 -9.65 -14.70
CA PHE A 79 4.98 -8.74 -15.18
C PHE A 79 6.37 -9.06 -14.62
N LYS A 80 6.47 -9.29 -13.30
CA LYS A 80 7.72 -9.71 -12.64
C LYS A 80 7.45 -10.68 -11.51
N VAL A 81 8.40 -11.58 -11.28
CA VAL A 81 8.43 -12.47 -10.12
C VAL A 81 9.83 -12.40 -9.53
N GLY A 82 9.92 -12.27 -8.22
CA GLY A 82 11.18 -12.27 -7.48
C GLY A 82 11.04 -12.90 -6.10
N TYR A 83 12.17 -13.04 -5.43
CA TYR A 83 12.27 -13.60 -4.09
C TYR A 83 12.74 -12.53 -3.10
N ILE A 84 12.13 -12.48 -1.92
CA ILE A 84 12.49 -11.61 -0.82
C ILE A 84 13.13 -12.48 0.26
N ALA A 85 14.46 -12.61 0.23
CA ALA A 85 15.19 -13.51 1.10
C ALA A 85 14.94 -13.25 2.61
N ALA A 86 14.80 -11.98 2.98
CA ALA A 86 14.60 -11.59 4.37
C ALA A 86 13.26 -12.08 4.96
N THR A 87 12.21 -12.20 4.13
CA THR A 87 10.89 -12.69 4.57
C THR A 87 10.60 -14.11 4.10
N ARG A 88 11.51 -14.71 3.33
CA ARG A 88 11.37 -16.03 2.70
C ARG A 88 10.08 -16.15 1.89
N GLN A 89 9.78 -15.10 1.12
CA GLN A 89 8.58 -15.02 0.30
C GLN A 89 8.91 -14.78 -1.16
N TYR A 90 8.10 -15.34 -2.04
CA TYR A 90 8.01 -14.89 -3.41
C TYR A 90 7.09 -13.68 -3.50
N ALA A 91 7.43 -12.74 -4.38
CA ALA A 91 6.59 -11.62 -4.74
C ALA A 91 6.36 -11.64 -6.25
N ALA A 92 5.12 -11.45 -6.67
CA ALA A 92 4.72 -11.32 -8.05
C ALA A 92 4.05 -9.97 -8.28
N ILE A 93 4.49 -9.25 -9.30
CA ILE A 93 3.80 -8.08 -9.84
C ILE A 93 2.91 -8.59 -10.97
N VAL A 94 1.62 -8.38 -10.79
CA VAL A 94 0.56 -8.89 -11.65
C VAL A 94 -0.09 -7.71 -12.35
N VAL A 95 -0.40 -7.86 -13.64
CA VAL A 95 -1.26 -6.97 -14.42
C VAL A 95 -2.62 -7.66 -14.47
N GLY A 96 -3.64 -7.00 -13.92
CA GLY A 96 -5.00 -7.49 -13.94
C GLY A 96 -5.75 -7.16 -15.22
N ILE A 97 -7.04 -7.46 -15.21
CA ILE A 97 -7.91 -7.46 -16.41
C ILE A 97 -8.07 -6.04 -16.97
N THR A 98 -8.06 -5.03 -16.10
CA THR A 98 -8.21 -3.62 -16.49
C THR A 98 -6.87 -2.94 -16.76
N GLY A 99 -5.77 -3.70 -16.73
CA GLY A 99 -4.41 -3.18 -16.83
C GLY A 99 -3.83 -2.73 -15.49
N GLU A 100 -4.58 -2.91 -14.39
CA GLU A 100 -4.17 -2.50 -13.07
C GLU A 100 -3.00 -3.35 -12.57
N LEU A 101 -1.97 -2.72 -12.01
CA LEU A 101 -0.86 -3.45 -11.42
C LEU A 101 -1.21 -3.83 -9.98
N PHE A 102 -0.86 -5.00 -9.50
CA PHE A 102 -0.94 -5.31 -8.06
C PHE A 102 0.13 -6.31 -7.67
N MET A 103 0.34 -6.47 -6.36
CA MET A 103 1.29 -7.46 -5.84
C MET A 103 0.55 -8.67 -5.27
N MET A 104 1.13 -9.85 -5.46
CA MET A 104 0.84 -11.04 -4.67
C MET A 104 2.10 -11.51 -3.97
N LEU A 105 1.95 -11.99 -2.74
CA LEU A 105 3.02 -12.64 -1.97
C LEU A 105 2.69 -14.12 -1.78
N ALA A 106 3.72 -14.96 -1.77
CA ALA A 106 3.58 -16.38 -1.46
C ALA A 106 4.73 -16.85 -0.58
N ASP A 107 4.47 -17.79 0.33
CA ASP A 107 5.53 -18.44 1.10
C ASP A 107 6.37 -19.42 0.22
N GLU A 108 7.42 -20.00 0.80
CA GLU A 108 8.26 -20.99 0.10
C GLU A 108 7.50 -22.26 -0.33
N ASN A 109 6.37 -22.57 0.32
CA ASN A 109 5.50 -23.68 -0.01
C ASN A 109 4.42 -23.30 -1.04
N LEU A 110 4.48 -22.07 -1.57
CA LEU A 110 3.54 -21.52 -2.54
C LEU A 110 2.11 -21.36 -1.99
N HIS A 111 1.97 -21.06 -0.70
CA HIS A 111 0.71 -20.56 -0.16
C HIS A 111 0.66 -19.04 -0.35
N LEU A 112 -0.38 -18.55 -1.03
CA LEU A 112 -0.59 -17.10 -1.19
C LEU A 112 -0.87 -16.45 0.16
N THR A 113 -0.21 -15.33 0.42
CA THR A 113 -0.55 -14.44 1.54
C THR A 113 -1.95 -13.89 1.32
N THR A 114 -2.81 -14.03 2.33
CA THR A 114 -4.17 -13.48 2.28
C THR A 114 -4.22 -12.09 2.87
N THR A 115 -5.28 -11.33 2.60
CA THR A 115 -5.60 -10.12 3.35
C THR A 115 -6.91 -10.36 4.12
N ASP A 116 -7.18 -9.56 5.14
CA ASP A 116 -8.42 -9.64 5.91
C ASP A 116 -9.66 -9.07 5.19
N GLU A 117 -9.47 -8.43 4.05
CA GLU A 117 -10.51 -7.68 3.35
C GLU A 117 -10.69 -8.08 1.88
N ASP A 118 -9.73 -8.79 1.25
CA ASP A 118 -9.77 -9.12 -0.18
C ASP A 118 -10.11 -10.60 -0.44
N ARG A 119 -11.04 -10.82 -1.37
CA ARG A 119 -11.51 -12.15 -1.78
C ARG A 119 -10.52 -12.91 -2.65
N TYR A 120 -9.61 -12.22 -3.33
CA TYR A 120 -8.68 -12.81 -4.31
C TYR A 120 -7.24 -12.89 -3.80
N ASN A 121 -7.00 -12.64 -2.51
CA ASN A 121 -5.66 -12.60 -1.91
C ASN A 121 -4.69 -11.66 -2.66
N ARG A 122 -5.22 -10.67 -3.38
CA ARG A 122 -4.44 -9.62 -3.99
C ARG A 122 -4.11 -8.57 -2.94
N LEU A 123 -2.91 -8.02 -3.04
CA LEU A 123 -2.54 -6.85 -2.28
C LEU A 123 -2.92 -5.61 -3.08
N SER A 124 -2.90 -4.45 -2.43
CA SER A 124 -3.32 -3.17 -3.00
C SER A 124 -2.88 -2.97 -4.44
N PHE A 125 -3.78 -2.31 -5.14
CA PHE A 125 -3.64 -1.91 -6.51
C PHE A 125 -2.56 -0.84 -6.63
N GLU A 126 -1.87 -0.92 -7.75
CA GLU A 126 -0.89 -0.07 -8.42
C GLU A 126 0.35 0.33 -7.60
N TYR A 127 0.15 0.69 -6.34
CA TYR A 127 1.15 1.23 -5.44
C TYR A 127 1.19 0.45 -4.15
N HIS A 128 2.35 -0.10 -3.86
CA HIS A 128 2.58 -0.83 -2.63
C HIS A 128 4.04 -0.68 -2.18
N ALA A 129 4.25 -0.73 -0.87
CA ALA A 129 5.56 -0.68 -0.23
C ALA A 129 5.60 -1.68 0.93
N TYR A 130 6.63 -2.54 0.93
CA TYR A 130 6.84 -3.50 2.00
C TYR A 130 8.11 -3.15 2.77
N ALA A 131 7.96 -2.68 4.01
CA ALA A 131 9.05 -2.28 4.89
C ALA A 131 9.79 -3.50 5.44
N LYS A 132 11.10 -3.35 5.65
CA LYS A 132 11.92 -4.32 6.39
C LYS A 132 11.52 -4.47 7.86
N THR A 133 10.75 -3.53 8.39
CA THR A 133 10.16 -3.59 9.72
C THR A 133 8.84 -4.39 9.76
N GLY A 134 8.42 -4.98 8.63
CA GLY A 134 7.24 -5.83 8.53
C GLY A 134 5.93 -5.08 8.21
N TRP A 135 5.99 -3.76 8.03
CA TRP A 135 4.86 -2.96 7.60
C TRP A 135 4.65 -3.04 6.10
N TRP A 136 3.43 -3.29 5.69
CA TRP A 136 3.04 -3.20 4.30
C TRP A 136 2.10 -2.00 4.13
N ALA A 137 2.20 -1.26 3.04
CA ALA A 137 1.24 -0.22 2.69
C ALA A 137 0.91 -0.30 1.20
N GLY A 138 -0.31 0.10 0.83
CA GLY A 138 -0.66 0.26 -0.57
C GLY A 138 -2.05 0.82 -0.80
N GLU A 139 -2.31 1.24 -2.04
CA GLU A 139 -3.58 1.88 -2.44
C GLU A 139 -4.74 0.91 -2.64
N LEU A 140 -5.87 1.18 -2.01
CA LEU A 140 -7.11 0.48 -2.28
C LEU A 140 -7.86 1.18 -3.42
N TRP A 141 -7.73 0.64 -4.63
CA TRP A 141 -8.47 1.11 -5.80
C TRP A 141 -9.80 0.36 -5.99
N GLY A 142 -10.78 1.02 -6.60
CA GLY A 142 -12.06 0.43 -7.00
C GLY A 142 -12.53 0.98 -8.35
N GLU A 143 -12.62 0.09 -9.35
CA GLU A 143 -13.03 0.34 -10.76
C GLU A 143 -14.30 1.18 -10.91
N ASP A 144 -15.22 1.06 -9.95
CA ASP A 144 -16.51 1.75 -9.94
C ASP A 144 -16.48 3.18 -9.41
N ALA A 145 -15.31 3.79 -9.26
CA ALA A 145 -15.16 5.20 -8.93
C ALA A 145 -14.08 5.79 -9.83
N GLY A 146 -14.43 6.71 -10.74
CA GLY A 146 -13.40 7.57 -11.34
C GLY A 146 -12.59 8.27 -10.23
N GLU A 147 -11.38 8.77 -10.55
CA GLU A 147 -10.32 9.17 -9.60
C GLU A 147 -10.75 9.35 -8.14
N PRO A 148 -10.64 8.29 -7.33
CA PRO A 148 -11.09 8.32 -5.94
C PRO A 148 -10.12 9.13 -5.05
N PRO A 149 -10.57 9.53 -3.84
CA PRO A 149 -9.68 9.95 -2.76
C PRO A 149 -8.43 9.08 -2.66
N LEU A 150 -7.32 9.65 -2.18
CA LEU A 150 -6.24 8.89 -1.55
C LEU A 150 -6.86 7.88 -0.59
N ASP A 151 -6.62 6.59 -0.81
CA ASP A 151 -7.16 5.50 0.00
C ASP A 151 -6.05 4.44 0.21
N ILE A 152 -5.36 4.50 1.35
CA ILE A 152 -4.20 3.65 1.65
C ILE A 152 -4.51 2.74 2.82
N ASN A 153 -4.30 1.44 2.61
CA ASN A 153 -4.29 0.45 3.68
C ASN A 153 -2.87 0.18 4.14
N ILE A 154 -2.65 0.29 5.44
CA ILE A 154 -1.39 -0.05 6.11
C ILE A 154 -1.64 -1.32 6.92
N ARG A 155 -0.87 -2.35 6.60
CA ARG A 155 -1.06 -3.71 7.07
C ARG A 155 0.18 -4.27 7.76
N LYS A 156 -0.02 -5.27 8.60
CA LYS A 156 1.05 -6.04 9.24
C LYS A 156 0.83 -7.52 8.97
N LEU A 157 1.92 -8.23 8.71
CA LEU A 157 1.86 -9.68 8.46
C LEU A 157 1.71 -10.41 9.79
N GLU A 158 0.62 -11.17 9.92
CA GLU A 158 0.33 -12.05 11.05
C GLU A 158 0.15 -13.47 10.53
N GLY A 159 1.15 -14.32 10.74
CA GLY A 159 1.21 -15.62 10.06
C GLY A 159 1.29 -15.43 8.54
N ASN A 160 0.31 -15.95 7.80
CA ASN A 160 0.21 -15.80 6.34
C ASN A 160 -0.91 -14.82 5.92
N THR A 161 -1.36 -13.96 6.83
CA THR A 161 -2.42 -12.98 6.56
C THR A 161 -1.91 -11.57 6.87
N LEU A 162 -2.06 -10.66 5.91
CA LEU A 162 -1.86 -9.24 6.13
C LEU A 162 -3.11 -8.65 6.77
N LYS A 163 -2.99 -8.24 8.04
CA LYS A 163 -4.05 -7.58 8.81
C LYS A 163 -3.98 -6.08 8.64
N THR A 164 -5.12 -5.45 8.37
CA THR A 164 -5.23 -4.01 8.22
C THR A 164 -5.19 -3.35 9.60
N VAL A 165 -4.20 -2.48 9.79
CA VAL A 165 -3.97 -1.77 11.07
C VAL A 165 -4.41 -0.31 10.97
N TYR A 166 -4.17 0.32 9.83
CA TYR A 166 -4.62 1.68 9.55
C TYR A 166 -5.22 1.77 8.16
N HIS A 167 -6.28 2.56 8.06
CA HIS A 167 -6.92 2.95 6.81
C HIS A 167 -6.85 4.48 6.71
N LEU A 168 -6.21 4.98 5.66
CA LEU A 168 -6.01 6.41 5.45
C LEU A 168 -6.77 6.87 4.23
N ARG A 169 -7.72 7.79 4.44
CA ARG A 169 -8.57 8.33 3.38
C ARG A 169 -8.51 9.85 3.30
N ASN A 170 -8.26 10.41 2.12
CA ASN A 170 -8.30 11.86 1.89
C ASN A 170 -8.83 12.22 0.49
N SER A 171 -10.03 12.80 0.42
CA SER A 171 -10.71 13.16 -0.84
C SER A 171 -10.22 14.41 -1.56
N ALA A 172 -9.30 15.16 -0.96
CA ALA A 172 -8.63 16.27 -1.63
C ALA A 172 -7.39 15.81 -2.43
N LEU A 173 -6.99 14.55 -2.30
CA LEU A 173 -5.77 13.98 -2.88
C LEU A 173 -6.11 12.75 -3.72
N CYS A 174 -5.25 12.41 -4.69
CA CYS A 174 -5.26 11.16 -5.44
C CYS A 174 -3.81 10.69 -5.70
N PHE A 175 -3.63 9.40 -5.99
CA PHE A 175 -2.36 8.92 -6.56
C PHE A 175 -2.32 9.18 -8.07
N PRO A 176 -1.15 9.47 -8.66
CA PRO A 176 -0.96 9.28 -10.11
C PRO A 176 -1.38 7.86 -10.46
N HIS A 177 -1.95 7.60 -11.63
CA HIS A 177 -2.33 6.24 -12.03
C HIS A 177 -1.15 5.48 -12.64
N ALA A 178 -1.09 4.16 -12.46
CA ALA A 178 0.05 3.35 -12.88
C ALA A 178 0.28 3.34 -14.39
N TRP A 179 -0.72 3.74 -15.18
CA TRP A 179 -0.63 3.82 -16.65
C TRP A 179 0.49 4.75 -17.16
N ASP A 180 0.95 5.69 -16.34
CA ASP A 180 2.03 6.63 -16.67
C ASP A 180 3.40 6.08 -16.25
N ALA A 181 3.42 5.07 -15.39
CA ALA A 181 4.64 4.44 -14.92
C ALA A 181 5.18 3.50 -16.00
N LYS A 182 6.43 3.74 -16.43
CA LYS A 182 7.09 2.95 -17.47
C LYS A 182 7.88 1.78 -16.87
N SER A 183 7.95 1.69 -15.55
CA SER A 183 8.71 0.69 -14.81
C SER A 183 8.19 0.52 -13.37
N ILE A 184 8.57 -0.58 -12.70
CA ILE A 184 8.31 -0.77 -11.27
C ILE A 184 9.05 0.28 -10.43
N GLU A 185 10.22 0.70 -10.91
CA GLU A 185 11.01 1.76 -10.30
C GLU A 185 10.26 3.11 -10.32
N ASP A 186 9.49 3.38 -11.38
CA ASP A 186 8.62 4.55 -11.44
C ASP A 186 7.48 4.44 -10.42
N LEU A 187 6.90 3.25 -10.22
CA LEU A 187 5.82 3.05 -9.24
C LEU A 187 6.31 3.25 -7.79
N ARG A 188 7.53 2.80 -7.49
CA ARG A 188 8.13 2.89 -6.15
C ARG A 188 8.39 4.32 -5.68
N GLN A 189 8.43 5.29 -6.60
CA GLN A 189 8.57 6.70 -6.23
C GLN A 189 7.29 7.28 -5.64
N PHE A 190 6.14 6.61 -5.76
CA PHE A 190 4.85 7.13 -5.29
C PHE A 190 4.52 6.73 -3.86
N ILE A 191 4.99 5.56 -3.42
CA ILE A 191 4.86 5.09 -2.06
C ILE A 191 6.11 4.30 -1.65
N PHE A 192 6.73 4.68 -0.54
CA PHE A 192 7.85 3.92 0.01
C PHE A 192 8.02 4.18 1.51
N TRP A 193 8.61 3.21 2.20
CA TRP A 193 9.03 3.37 3.59
C TRP A 193 10.39 4.06 3.69
N GLY A 194 10.52 4.97 4.63
CA GLY A 194 11.76 5.65 4.99
C GLY A 194 12.18 5.34 6.44
N PRO A 195 13.05 6.18 7.04
CA PRO A 195 13.48 5.99 8.42
C PRO A 195 12.32 6.04 9.41
N ASP A 196 12.52 5.35 10.53
CA ASP A 196 11.64 5.35 11.70
C ASP A 196 10.16 5.03 11.38
N ASN A 197 9.90 4.03 10.53
CA ASN A 197 8.54 3.64 10.10
C ASN A 197 7.74 4.82 9.50
N THR A 198 8.41 5.70 8.76
CA THR A 198 7.76 6.79 8.05
C THR A 198 7.39 6.35 6.64
N LEU A 199 6.10 6.37 6.29
CA LEU A 199 5.63 6.14 4.93
C LEU A 199 5.65 7.48 4.17
N TYR A 200 6.27 7.51 3.00
CA TYR A 200 6.29 8.68 2.13
C TYR A 200 5.36 8.45 0.94
N LEU A 201 4.58 9.48 0.59
CA LEU A 201 3.62 9.45 -0.51
C LEU A 201 3.84 10.64 -1.46
N LYS A 202 3.75 10.40 -2.77
CA LYS A 202 3.72 11.44 -3.80
C LYS A 202 2.38 11.35 -4.52
N CYS A 203 1.56 12.38 -4.35
CA CYS A 203 0.17 12.42 -4.77
C CYS A 203 -0.09 13.65 -5.65
N TYR A 204 -1.15 13.62 -6.45
CA TYR A 204 -1.70 14.84 -7.03
C TYR A 204 -2.70 15.48 -6.07
N ARG A 205 -2.73 16.81 -6.04
CA ARG A 205 -3.76 17.57 -5.32
C ARG A 205 -4.84 17.99 -6.28
N ARG A 206 -6.10 17.70 -5.93
CA ARG A 206 -7.27 18.14 -6.68
C ARG A 206 -7.40 19.65 -6.61
N LYS A 207 -7.68 20.31 -7.75
CA LYS A 207 -7.96 21.75 -7.81
C LYS A 207 -9.27 22.10 -7.11
N LYS A 208 -10.23 21.16 -7.08
CA LYS A 208 -11.49 21.27 -6.35
C LYS A 208 -11.77 19.98 -5.59
N ALA A 209 -12.07 20.07 -4.30
CA ALA A 209 -12.59 18.95 -3.54
C ALA A 209 -14.03 18.68 -4.01
N THR A 210 -14.24 17.63 -4.79
CA THR A 210 -15.58 17.20 -5.21
C THR A 210 -15.82 15.78 -4.72
N THR A 211 -16.98 15.53 -4.12
CA THR A 211 -17.43 14.18 -3.76
C THR A 211 -18.06 13.44 -4.95
N LYS A 212 -18.15 14.08 -6.12
CA LYS A 212 -18.74 13.51 -7.33
C LYS A 212 -17.67 12.78 -8.14
N ARG A 213 -18.04 11.58 -8.62
CA ARG A 213 -17.24 10.75 -9.53
C ARG A 213 -16.88 11.58 -10.76
N ILE A 214 -15.58 11.79 -11.01
CA ILE A 214 -15.12 12.39 -12.26
C ILE A 214 -15.20 11.28 -13.32
N PRO A 215 -15.91 11.47 -14.44
CA PRO A 215 -15.94 10.48 -15.52
C PRO A 215 -14.53 10.21 -16.06
N TYR A 216 -14.23 8.95 -16.39
CA TYR A 216 -13.00 8.57 -17.09
C TYR A 216 -12.93 9.28 -18.45
N GLY A 217 -11.80 9.92 -18.79
CA GLY A 217 -11.55 10.49 -20.12
C GLY A 217 -10.89 11.88 -20.14
N ASP A 218 -10.87 12.47 -21.33
CA ASP A 218 -10.26 13.77 -21.64
C ASP A 218 -10.82 14.87 -20.70
N GLY A 219 -9.99 15.32 -19.75
CA GLY A 219 -10.37 16.34 -18.78
C GLY A 219 -9.76 16.13 -17.39
N MET A 220 -9.27 14.93 -17.07
CA MET A 220 -8.63 14.63 -15.77
C MET A 220 -7.47 15.58 -15.45
N GLU A 221 -6.50 15.76 -16.36
CA GLU A 221 -5.37 16.68 -16.14
C GLU A 221 -5.77 18.13 -15.80
N SER A 222 -6.95 18.57 -16.26
CA SER A 222 -7.45 19.91 -16.00
C SER A 222 -7.94 20.12 -14.56
N ASP A 223 -8.21 19.04 -13.81
CA ASP A 223 -8.71 19.07 -12.44
C ASP A 223 -7.63 18.82 -11.37
N TYR A 224 -6.39 18.50 -11.76
CA TYR A 224 -5.27 18.25 -10.83
C TYR A 224 -4.17 19.31 -10.92
N SER A 225 -3.62 19.66 -9.76
CA SER A 225 -2.49 20.57 -9.62
C SER A 225 -1.16 19.79 -9.62
N ARG A 226 -0.04 20.46 -9.34
CA ARG A 226 1.28 19.83 -9.23
C ARG A 226 1.31 18.73 -8.16
N TYR A 227 2.32 17.85 -8.23
CA TYR A 227 2.58 16.88 -7.17
C TYR A 227 2.72 17.56 -5.81
N VAL A 228 2.15 16.90 -4.80
CA VAL A 228 2.29 17.18 -3.38
C VAL A 228 2.89 15.95 -2.71
N TYR A 229 3.72 16.19 -1.69
CA TYR A 229 4.47 15.16 -1.01
C TYR A 229 3.99 15.06 0.43
N PHE A 230 3.79 13.85 0.90
CA PHE A 230 3.36 13.59 2.27
C PHE A 230 4.27 12.60 2.95
N LYS A 231 4.25 12.65 4.27
CA LYS A 231 4.79 11.64 5.15
C LYS A 231 3.78 11.27 6.22
N ILE A 232 3.81 10.01 6.63
CA ILE A 232 2.98 9.46 7.68
C ILE A 232 3.90 8.71 8.62
N LYS A 233 3.95 9.11 9.88
CA LYS A 233 4.68 8.39 10.91
C LYS A 233 3.79 7.28 11.46
N ILE A 234 4.27 6.03 11.40
CA ILE A 234 3.57 4.89 11.97
C ILE A 234 4.23 4.50 13.28
N GLU A 235 3.44 4.53 14.35
CA GLU A 235 3.87 4.05 15.66
C GLU A 235 3.82 2.51 15.71
N PRO A 236 4.82 1.84 16.34
CA PRO A 236 4.95 0.38 16.41
C PRO A 236 3.76 -0.38 17.02
#